data_AF-A0A9W8AZ80-F1
#
_entry.id   AF-A0A9W8AZ80-F1
#
_cell.length_a   1.000
_cell.length_b   1.000
_cell.length_c   1.000
_cell.angle_alpha   90.00
_cell.angle_beta   90.00
_cell.angle_gamma   90.00
#
_symmetry.space_group_name_H-M   'P 1'
#
loop_
_entity.id
_entity.type
_entity.pdbx_description
1 polymer ?
#
loop_
_entity_poly.entity_id
_entity_poly.type
_entity_poly.pdbx_seq_one_letter_code
_entity_poly.pdbx_strand_id
1 'polypeptide(L)'
;MPPKKNQLSTKTKEKAKKKTVEDKTFGLKNKNKSAKVNRYVKQVEQQVQTAGNKQKLKEAENRKKEIQSKREAAAKKEAQLAELFKPVVIQQKVPFGVNPKTVLCANFKQGTCIKGDKCKFSHDQKSDRKSGKIDLYTDPRDAKGEAPPPPSTTPALGADGQPSLKGVCKHFVEAVTNGQYGWFWQCPEGGDKCKYRHALPEGRWQ
;
A
#
# COMPACT_ATOMS: atom_id res chain seq x y z
N MET A 1 46.95 13.49 7.53
CA MET A 1 46.79 14.27 8.78
C MET A 1 46.80 15.75 8.43
N PRO A 2 45.68 16.50 8.53
CA PRO A 2 45.70 17.96 8.32
C PRO A 2 46.04 18.69 9.63
N PRO A 3 46.76 19.84 9.58
CA PRO A 3 47.35 20.44 10.77
C PRO A 3 46.29 21.13 11.63
N LYS A 4 46.28 20.84 12.93
CA LYS A 4 45.49 21.55 13.95
C LYS A 4 45.95 23.01 13.99
N LYS A 5 45.18 23.92 13.39
CA LYS A 5 45.35 25.37 13.61
C LYS A 5 45.09 25.68 15.09
N ASN A 6 46.14 26.14 15.77
CA ASN A 6 46.13 26.57 17.16
C ASN A 6 45.12 27.73 17.33
N GLN A 7 43.93 27.42 17.86
CA GLN A 7 42.91 28.44 18.12
C GLN A 7 43.34 29.24 19.36
N LEU A 8 43.76 30.49 19.17
CA LEU A 8 43.95 31.44 20.28
C LEU A 8 42.72 31.42 21.20
N SER A 9 42.97 31.28 22.51
CA SER A 9 41.93 31.14 23.53
C SER A 9 40.92 32.29 23.49
N THR A 10 39.68 32.00 23.88
CA THR A 10 38.60 32.99 24.00
C THR A 10 39.00 34.19 24.86
N LYS A 11 39.70 33.93 25.96
CA LYS A 11 40.21 34.93 26.90
C LYS A 11 41.24 35.87 26.26
N THR A 12 42.07 35.37 25.36
CA THR A 12 43.08 36.16 24.64
C THR A 12 42.43 37.08 23.61
N LYS A 13 41.38 36.61 22.91
CA LYS A 13 40.60 37.40 21.94
C LYS A 13 39.78 38.51 22.61
N GLU A 14 39.20 38.25 23.77
CA GLU A 14 38.48 39.26 24.54
C GLU A 14 39.40 40.36 25.08
N LYS A 15 40.60 39.99 25.55
CA LYS A 15 41.61 40.95 26.01
C LYS A 15 42.10 41.86 24.87
N ALA A 16 42.27 41.31 23.67
CA ALA A 16 42.62 42.10 22.48
C ALA A 16 41.51 43.09 22.10
N LYS A 17 40.23 42.66 22.10
CA LYS A 17 39.08 43.53 21.83
C LYS A 17 38.95 44.68 22.84
N LYS A 18 39.15 44.40 24.13
CA LYS A 18 39.13 45.43 25.20
C LYS A 18 40.23 46.48 24.99
N LYS A 19 41.45 46.05 24.66
CA LYS A 19 42.56 46.97 24.32
C LYS A 19 42.23 47.86 23.12
N THR A 20 41.59 47.33 22.08
CA THR A 20 41.20 48.12 20.90
C THR A 20 40.12 49.16 21.21
N VAL A 21 39.19 48.85 22.12
CA VAL A 21 38.19 49.82 22.62
C VAL A 21 38.89 50.90 23.46
N GLU A 22 39.75 50.51 24.40
CA GLU A 22 40.47 51.44 25.28
C GLU A 22 41.37 52.41 24.51
N ASP A 23 42.02 51.94 23.43
CA ASP A 23 42.89 52.72 22.56
C ASP A 23 42.10 53.74 21.71
N LYS A 24 41.01 53.28 21.06
CA LYS A 24 40.13 54.15 20.26
C LYS A 24 39.33 55.16 21.07
N THR A 25 39.18 54.93 22.37
CA THR A 25 38.42 55.80 23.28
C THR A 25 39.33 56.59 24.23
N PHE A 26 40.66 56.40 24.17
CA PHE A 26 41.64 56.91 25.13
C PHE A 26 41.57 58.44 25.32
N GLY A 27 41.51 59.21 24.24
CA GLY A 27 41.51 60.67 24.27
C GLY A 27 40.18 61.33 24.63
N LEU A 28 39.07 60.57 24.66
CA LEU A 28 37.74 61.10 24.97
C LEU A 28 37.40 61.03 26.46
N LYS A 29 38.27 60.41 27.27
CA LYS A 29 38.06 60.17 28.70
C LYS A 29 37.90 61.45 29.54
N ASN A 30 38.50 62.56 29.11
CA ASN A 30 38.39 63.87 29.78
C ASN A 30 37.05 64.60 29.49
N LYS A 31 36.20 64.08 28.58
CA LYS A 31 34.89 64.65 28.19
C LYS A 31 33.74 63.64 28.35
N ASN A 32 33.93 62.61 29.18
CA ASN A 32 33.00 61.50 29.42
C ASN A 32 31.61 61.89 29.97
N LYS A 33 31.42 63.16 30.37
CA LYS A 33 30.10 63.68 30.80
C LYS A 33 29.20 64.08 29.63
N SER A 34 29.74 64.20 28.41
CA SER A 34 28.95 64.57 27.23
C SER A 34 28.18 63.36 26.67
N ALA A 35 26.87 63.49 26.49
CA ALA A 35 26.01 62.46 25.89
C ALA A 35 26.47 62.05 24.48
N LYS A 36 27.08 62.98 23.72
CA LYS A 36 27.61 62.72 22.37
C LYS A 36 28.85 61.82 22.42
N VAL A 37 29.73 62.04 23.39
CA VAL A 37 30.91 61.20 23.65
C VAL A 37 30.48 59.80 24.09
N ASN A 38 29.51 59.70 25.00
CA ASN A 38 29.05 58.41 25.49
C ASN A 38 28.36 57.56 24.40
N ARG A 39 27.66 58.19 23.45
CA ARG A 39 27.13 57.51 22.23
C ARG A 39 28.24 57.00 21.32
N TYR A 40 29.29 57.79 21.12
CA TYR A 40 30.44 57.39 20.31
C TYR A 40 31.20 56.21 20.93
N VAL A 41 31.45 56.22 22.24
CA VAL A 41 32.07 55.09 22.95
C VAL A 41 31.25 53.80 22.78
N LYS A 42 29.92 53.87 22.97
CA LYS A 42 29.02 52.71 22.75
C LYS A 42 29.05 52.19 21.31
N GLN A 43 29.12 53.09 20.32
CA GLN A 43 29.20 52.72 18.91
C GLN A 43 30.52 52.01 18.59
N VAL A 44 31.65 52.51 19.11
CA VAL A 44 32.98 51.89 18.93
C VAL A 44 33.05 50.53 19.63
N GLU A 45 32.49 50.40 20.84
CA GLU A 45 32.35 49.11 21.55
C GLU A 45 31.54 48.10 20.75
N GLN A 46 30.36 48.48 20.25
CA GLN A 46 29.52 47.60 19.43
C GLN A 46 30.24 47.20 18.13
N GLN A 47 30.96 48.12 17.48
CA GLN A 47 31.67 47.83 16.24
C GLN A 47 32.82 46.83 16.45
N VAL A 48 33.58 46.95 17.54
CA VAL A 48 34.67 46.01 17.89
C VAL A 48 34.13 44.65 18.34
N GLN A 49 33.00 44.63 19.06
CA GLN A 49 32.37 43.37 19.50
C GLN A 49 31.77 42.56 18.33
N THR A 50 31.13 43.24 17.36
CA THR A 50 30.43 42.61 16.23
C THR A 50 31.33 42.22 15.05
N ALA A 51 32.45 42.93 14.84
CA ALA A 51 33.38 42.70 13.71
C ALA A 51 33.95 41.27 13.63
N GLY A 52 33.94 40.50 14.72
CA GLY A 52 34.40 39.09 14.75
C GLY A 52 33.30 38.03 14.75
N ASN A 53 32.02 38.41 14.93
CA ASN A 53 30.92 37.45 15.14
C ASN A 53 29.98 37.31 13.93
N LYS A 54 30.05 38.23 12.96
CA LYS A 54 29.18 38.22 11.78
C LYS A 54 29.33 36.95 10.93
N GLN A 55 30.56 36.47 10.75
CA GLN A 55 30.86 35.22 10.03
C GLN A 55 30.28 34.00 10.77
N LYS A 56 30.49 33.89 12.09
CA LYS A 56 29.96 32.78 12.89
C LYS A 56 28.43 32.74 12.96
N LEU A 57 27.79 33.90 13.04
CA LEU A 57 26.32 34.00 13.00
C LEU A 57 25.77 33.55 11.65
N LYS A 58 26.39 33.99 10.55
CA LYS A 58 25.99 33.59 9.19
C LYS A 58 26.18 32.10 8.93
N GLU A 59 27.26 31.52 9.45
CA GLU A 59 27.52 30.07 9.35
C GLU A 59 26.54 29.25 10.20
N ALA A 60 26.17 29.73 11.39
CA ALA A 60 25.15 29.10 12.22
C ALA A 60 23.75 29.17 11.59
N GLU A 61 23.42 30.29 10.93
CA GLU A 61 22.16 30.45 10.19
C GLU A 61 22.10 29.54 8.95
N ASN A 62 23.18 29.47 8.17
CA ASN A 62 23.29 28.58 7.02
C ASN A 62 23.16 27.10 7.45
N ARG A 63 23.81 26.70 8.55
CA ARG A 63 23.70 25.34 9.09
C ARG A 63 22.26 25.01 9.52
N LYS A 64 21.55 25.96 10.11
CA LYS A 64 20.12 25.77 10.47
C LYS A 64 19.25 25.62 9.22
N LYS A 65 19.46 26.45 8.19
CA LYS A 65 18.74 26.36 6.91
C LYS A 65 18.99 25.04 6.20
N GLU A 66 20.21 24.53 6.21
CA GLU A 66 20.55 23.24 5.59
C GLU A 66 19.93 22.05 6.33
N ILE A 67 19.92 22.06 7.67
CA ILE A 67 19.24 21.03 8.46
C ILE A 67 17.72 21.06 8.21
N GLN A 68 17.13 22.25 8.12
CA GLN A 68 15.71 22.40 7.84
C GLN A 68 15.36 21.93 6.41
N SER A 69 16.13 22.31 5.40
CA SER A 69 15.88 21.87 4.03
C SER A 69 16.04 20.36 3.88
N LYS A 70 17.02 19.76 4.58
CA LYS A 70 17.21 18.30 4.58
C LYS A 70 16.05 17.57 5.25
N ARG A 71 15.48 18.12 6.34
CA ARG A 71 14.29 17.57 7.01
C ARG A 71 13.04 17.70 6.13
N GLU A 72 12.82 18.84 5.49
CA GLU A 72 11.70 19.02 4.55
C GLU A 72 11.85 18.12 3.33
N ALA A 73 13.05 17.95 2.79
CA ALA A 73 13.30 17.05 1.66
C ALA A 73 13.04 15.59 2.05
N ALA A 74 13.43 15.17 3.27
CA ALA A 74 13.13 13.84 3.79
C ALA A 74 11.63 13.64 3.99
N ALA A 75 10.94 14.59 4.62
CA ALA A 75 9.49 14.55 4.81
C ALA A 75 8.71 14.53 3.49
N LYS A 76 9.15 15.30 2.49
CA LYS A 76 8.55 15.28 1.14
C LYS A 76 8.76 13.94 0.44
N LYS A 77 9.95 13.34 0.55
CA LYS A 77 10.22 12.00 0.00
C LYS A 77 9.37 10.93 0.68
N GLU A 78 9.23 10.99 2.00
CA GLU A 78 8.39 10.06 2.76
C GLU A 78 6.92 10.19 2.37
N ALA A 79 6.40 11.43 2.23
CA ALA A 79 5.04 11.68 1.77
C ALA A 79 4.80 11.15 0.34
N GLN A 80 5.75 11.35 -0.59
CA GLN A 80 5.66 10.82 -1.95
C GLN A 80 5.65 9.29 -1.98
N LEU A 81 6.46 8.64 -1.15
CA LEU A 81 6.44 7.17 -1.03
C LEU A 81 5.10 6.69 -0.46
N ALA A 82 4.60 7.32 0.61
CA ALA A 82 3.31 6.97 1.20
C ALA A 82 2.15 7.13 0.21
N GLU A 83 2.20 8.12 -0.67
CA GLU A 83 1.22 8.32 -1.74
C GLU A 83 1.26 7.20 -2.79
N LEU A 84 2.45 6.76 -3.18
CA LEU A 84 2.63 5.69 -4.16
C LEU A 84 2.15 4.32 -3.64
N PHE A 85 2.26 4.07 -2.33
CA PHE A 85 1.86 2.81 -1.70
C PHE A 85 0.39 2.80 -1.20
N LYS A 86 -0.42 3.81 -1.56
CA LYS A 86 -1.86 3.78 -1.23
C LYS A 86 -2.52 2.58 -1.94
N PRO A 87 -3.18 1.66 -1.21
CA PRO A 87 -3.81 0.50 -1.83
C PRO A 87 -4.95 0.95 -2.75
N VAL A 88 -4.92 0.49 -3.99
CA VAL A 88 -5.96 0.76 -4.98
C VAL A 88 -7.25 0.07 -4.52
N VAL A 89 -8.28 0.86 -4.24
CA VAL A 89 -9.61 0.34 -3.87
C VAL A 89 -10.27 -0.25 -5.11
N ILE A 90 -10.33 -1.57 -5.21
CA ILE A 90 -10.97 -2.25 -6.35
C ILE A 90 -12.48 -2.22 -6.15
N GLN A 91 -13.19 -1.55 -7.05
CA GLN A 91 -14.64 -1.52 -7.05
C GLN A 91 -15.20 -2.78 -7.74
N GLN A 92 -15.49 -3.79 -6.93
CA GLN A 92 -16.03 -5.07 -7.37
C GLN A 92 -17.43 -4.88 -7.99
N LYS A 93 -17.56 -5.17 -9.29
CA LYS A 93 -18.84 -5.19 -10.00
C LYS A 93 -19.50 -6.55 -9.80
N VAL A 94 -20.77 -6.55 -9.40
CA VAL A 94 -21.56 -7.78 -9.22
C VAL A 94 -22.58 -7.83 -10.35
N PRO A 95 -22.72 -8.95 -11.06
CA PRO A 95 -23.79 -9.13 -12.04
C PRO A 95 -25.18 -9.04 -11.39
N PHE A 96 -26.15 -8.53 -12.15
CA PHE A 96 -27.53 -8.36 -11.68
C PHE A 96 -28.15 -9.73 -11.30
N GLY A 97 -28.82 -9.79 -10.15
CA GLY A 97 -29.46 -11.01 -9.62
C GLY A 97 -28.69 -11.74 -8.52
N VAL A 98 -27.41 -11.40 -8.26
CA VAL A 98 -26.63 -11.97 -7.16
C VAL A 98 -26.62 -11.02 -5.96
N ASN A 99 -27.00 -11.53 -4.78
CA ASN A 99 -26.96 -10.77 -3.54
C ASN A 99 -25.52 -10.35 -3.20
N PRO A 100 -25.19 -9.05 -3.09
CA PRO A 100 -23.82 -8.60 -2.87
C PRO A 100 -23.17 -9.16 -1.60
N LYS A 101 -23.98 -9.45 -0.57
CA LYS A 101 -23.54 -10.03 0.71
C LYS A 101 -23.13 -11.50 0.63
N THR A 102 -23.44 -12.22 -0.46
CA THR A 102 -22.95 -13.60 -0.63
C THR A 102 -21.58 -13.65 -1.31
N VAL A 103 -21.12 -12.53 -1.87
CA VAL A 103 -19.83 -12.43 -2.55
C VAL A 103 -18.77 -11.87 -1.59
N LEU A 104 -17.60 -12.49 -1.51
CA LEU A 104 -16.50 -12.02 -0.68
C LEU A 104 -16.07 -10.60 -1.10
N CYS A 105 -15.79 -9.74 -0.12
CA CYS A 105 -15.27 -8.40 -0.36
C CYS A 105 -13.81 -8.45 -0.83
N ALA A 106 -13.51 -7.94 -2.03
CA ALA A 106 -12.15 -7.82 -2.53
C ALA A 106 -11.21 -7.04 -1.58
N ASN A 107 -11.70 -5.93 -1.01
CA ASN A 107 -10.90 -5.11 -0.07
C ASN A 107 -10.68 -5.83 1.27
N PHE A 108 -11.61 -6.69 1.69
CA PHE A 108 -11.44 -7.49 2.90
C PHE A 108 -10.41 -8.59 2.69
N LYS A 109 -10.47 -9.26 1.52
CA LYS A 109 -9.45 -10.23 1.09
C LYS A 109 -8.04 -9.63 1.06
N GLN A 110 -7.94 -8.32 0.78
CA GLN A 110 -6.68 -7.55 0.78
C GLN A 110 -6.35 -6.88 2.12
N GLY A 111 -7.20 -7.00 3.14
CA GLY A 111 -6.99 -6.37 4.46
C GLY A 111 -7.17 -4.84 4.50
N THR A 112 -7.72 -4.24 3.45
CA THR A 112 -7.86 -2.78 3.28
C THR A 112 -9.32 -2.31 3.45
N CYS A 113 -10.25 -3.19 3.83
CA CYS A 113 -11.65 -2.84 3.97
C CYS A 113 -11.94 -2.03 5.25
N ILE A 114 -12.32 -0.76 5.09
CA ILE A 114 -12.69 0.15 6.19
C ILE A 114 -14.13 -0.08 6.68
N LYS A 115 -14.97 -0.76 5.88
CA LYS A 115 -16.42 -0.86 6.12
C LYS A 115 -16.81 -1.88 7.19
N GLY A 116 -15.89 -2.78 7.59
CA GLY A 116 -16.15 -3.82 8.59
C GLY A 116 -17.43 -4.61 8.30
N ASP A 117 -18.20 -4.93 9.34
CA ASP A 117 -19.44 -5.73 9.24
C ASP A 117 -20.57 -5.04 8.47
N LYS A 118 -20.48 -3.73 8.24
CA LYS A 118 -21.44 -2.96 7.45
C LYS A 118 -21.11 -2.97 5.95
N CYS A 119 -20.11 -3.74 5.53
CA CYS A 119 -19.74 -3.86 4.13
C CYS A 119 -20.90 -4.43 3.29
N LYS A 120 -21.02 -3.93 2.05
CA LYS A 120 -22.00 -4.45 1.07
C LYS A 120 -21.68 -5.90 0.66
N PHE A 121 -20.43 -6.32 0.85
CA PHE A 121 -19.87 -7.61 0.48
C PHE A 121 -19.53 -8.45 1.72
N SER A 122 -19.51 -9.77 1.58
CA SER A 122 -19.20 -10.71 2.65
C SER A 122 -17.78 -10.54 3.19
N HIS A 123 -17.63 -10.54 4.52
CA HIS A 123 -16.34 -10.67 5.21
C HIS A 123 -16.14 -12.09 5.79
N ASP A 124 -17.01 -13.05 5.46
CA ASP A 124 -16.81 -14.44 5.83
C ASP A 124 -15.91 -15.13 4.78
N GLN A 125 -14.67 -15.47 5.16
CA GLN A 125 -13.73 -16.16 4.28
C GLN A 125 -14.27 -17.49 3.73
N LYS A 126 -15.28 -18.08 4.38
CA LYS A 126 -15.96 -19.29 3.89
C LYS A 126 -16.82 -19.03 2.65
N SER A 127 -17.24 -17.80 2.37
CA SER A 127 -18.04 -17.51 1.17
C SER A 127 -17.26 -17.64 -0.14
N ASP A 128 -15.93 -17.49 -0.12
CA ASP A 128 -15.05 -17.68 -1.29
C ASP A 128 -14.91 -19.18 -1.67
N ARG A 129 -15.05 -20.09 -0.69
CA ARG A 129 -14.86 -21.53 -0.89
C ARG A 129 -16.06 -22.25 -1.49
N LYS A 130 -17.25 -21.62 -1.49
CA LYS A 130 -18.47 -22.20 -2.11
C LYS A 130 -18.47 -22.13 -3.63
N SER A 131 -17.47 -21.46 -4.23
CA SER A 131 -17.20 -21.43 -5.66
C SER A 131 -15.92 -22.20 -6.02
N GLY A 132 -15.62 -23.30 -5.32
CA GLY A 132 -14.64 -24.26 -5.79
C GLY A 132 -15.02 -24.75 -7.20
N LYS A 133 -14.04 -24.92 -8.09
CA LYS A 133 -14.26 -25.52 -9.41
C LYS A 133 -14.99 -26.85 -9.18
N ILE A 134 -16.25 -26.91 -9.60
CA ILE A 134 -17.01 -28.15 -9.56
C ILE A 134 -16.30 -29.11 -10.49
N ASP A 135 -15.93 -30.26 -9.92
CA ASP A 135 -15.31 -31.33 -10.66
C ASP A 135 -16.31 -31.87 -11.69
N LEU A 136 -15.93 -31.84 -12.96
CA LEU A 136 -16.78 -32.21 -14.10
C LEU A 136 -16.85 -33.72 -14.32
N TYR A 137 -15.94 -34.46 -13.68
CA TYR A 137 -15.74 -35.89 -13.87
C TYR A 137 -16.28 -36.74 -12.71
N THR A 138 -16.65 -36.11 -11.59
CA THR A 138 -17.17 -36.78 -10.41
C THR A 138 -18.64 -36.42 -10.19
N ASP A 139 -19.52 -37.41 -10.02
CA ASP A 139 -20.93 -37.16 -9.70
C ASP A 139 -21.06 -36.91 -8.19
N PRO A 140 -21.67 -35.81 -7.73
CA PRO A 140 -21.81 -35.52 -6.29
C PRO A 140 -22.58 -36.61 -5.53
N ARG A 141 -23.30 -37.50 -6.21
CA ARG A 141 -24.02 -38.64 -5.61
C ARG A 141 -23.14 -39.84 -5.29
N ASP A 142 -21.93 -39.90 -5.85
CA ASP A 142 -20.96 -40.97 -5.55
C ASP A 142 -20.58 -40.97 -4.06
N ALA A 143 -20.45 -39.78 -3.46
CA ALA A 143 -20.14 -39.62 -2.04
C ALA A 143 -21.23 -40.18 -1.11
N LYS A 144 -22.47 -40.35 -1.62
CA LYS A 144 -23.61 -40.88 -0.88
C LYS A 144 -23.96 -42.33 -1.26
N GLY A 145 -23.26 -42.92 -2.24
CA GLY A 145 -23.53 -44.29 -2.73
C GLY A 145 -24.83 -44.44 -3.52
N GLU A 146 -25.46 -43.34 -3.93
CA GLU A 146 -26.75 -43.32 -4.66
C GLU A 146 -26.56 -43.05 -6.17
N ALA A 147 -25.31 -42.99 -6.63
CA ALA A 147 -25.01 -42.68 -8.02
C ALA A 147 -25.37 -43.85 -8.96
N PRO A 148 -25.91 -43.56 -10.16
CA PRO A 148 -26.03 -44.56 -11.21
C PRO A 148 -24.65 -45.08 -11.65
N PRO A 149 -24.58 -46.29 -12.24
CA PRO A 149 -23.32 -46.91 -12.65
C PRO A 149 -22.51 -45.97 -13.56
N PRO A 150 -21.17 -46.06 -13.53
CA PRO A 150 -20.31 -45.19 -14.33
C PRO A 150 -20.64 -45.34 -15.83
N PRO A 151 -20.67 -44.23 -16.59
CA PRO A 151 -20.92 -44.31 -18.01
C PRO A 151 -19.82 -45.12 -18.70
N SER A 152 -20.17 -45.83 -19.77
CA SER A 152 -19.19 -46.56 -20.57
C SER A 152 -18.17 -45.60 -21.17
N THR A 153 -16.87 -45.88 -21.00
CA THR A 153 -15.75 -45.08 -21.52
C THR A 153 -15.60 -45.14 -23.04
N THR A 154 -16.35 -46.02 -23.71
CA THR A 154 -16.40 -46.10 -25.17
C THR A 154 -17.44 -45.11 -25.71
N PRO A 155 -17.04 -44.03 -26.41
CA PRO A 155 -17.99 -43.20 -27.14
C PRO A 155 -18.61 -44.06 -28.25
N ALA A 156 -19.89 -44.36 -28.12
CA ALA A 156 -20.65 -44.91 -29.24
C ALA A 156 -20.92 -43.75 -30.21
N LEU A 157 -20.46 -43.86 -31.46
CA LEU A 157 -20.91 -42.93 -32.50
C LEU A 157 -22.43 -43.13 -32.67
N GLY A 158 -23.19 -42.04 -32.48
CA GLY A 158 -24.60 -42.00 -32.86
C GLY A 158 -24.76 -42.13 -34.38
N ALA A 159 -25.96 -42.47 -34.84
CA ALA A 159 -26.28 -42.54 -36.28
C ALA A 159 -26.09 -41.18 -37.00
N ASP A 160 -26.07 -40.11 -36.21
CA ASP A 160 -25.87 -38.69 -36.52
C ASP A 160 -24.39 -38.26 -36.50
N GLY A 161 -23.44 -39.17 -36.25
CA GLY A 161 -22.01 -38.85 -36.20
C GLY A 161 -21.56 -38.07 -34.96
N GLN A 162 -22.49 -37.79 -34.03
CA GLN A 162 -22.23 -37.10 -32.79
C GLN A 162 -21.91 -38.12 -31.67
N PRO A 163 -20.90 -37.86 -30.80
CA PRO A 163 -20.54 -38.79 -29.73
C PRO A 163 -21.70 -38.89 -28.73
N SER A 164 -22.41 -40.02 -28.76
CA SER A 164 -23.53 -40.28 -27.87
C SER A 164 -23.02 -40.96 -26.61
N LEU A 165 -23.01 -40.21 -25.51
CA LEU A 165 -22.60 -40.68 -24.20
C LEU A 165 -23.65 -41.62 -23.59
N LYS A 166 -23.50 -42.93 -23.77
CA LYS A 166 -24.38 -43.92 -23.14
C LYS A 166 -24.19 -43.89 -21.60
N GLY A 167 -25.22 -43.42 -20.89
CA GLY A 167 -25.27 -43.40 -19.42
C GLY A 167 -25.08 -42.02 -18.78
N VAL A 168 -24.73 -40.98 -19.56
CA VAL A 168 -24.62 -39.59 -19.08
C VAL A 168 -25.93 -38.85 -19.35
N CYS A 169 -26.36 -37.98 -18.42
CA CYS A 169 -27.58 -37.20 -18.60
C CYS A 169 -27.43 -36.18 -19.75
N LYS A 170 -28.41 -36.12 -20.65
CA LYS A 170 -28.42 -35.19 -21.78
C LYS A 170 -28.39 -33.72 -21.31
N HIS A 171 -29.19 -33.38 -20.30
CA HIS A 171 -29.25 -32.02 -19.74
C HIS A 171 -27.95 -31.62 -19.04
N PHE A 172 -27.22 -32.58 -18.49
CA PHE A 172 -25.89 -32.33 -17.95
C PHE A 172 -24.90 -31.94 -19.05
N VAL A 173 -24.88 -32.69 -20.16
CA VAL A 173 -24.03 -32.38 -21.31
C VAL A 173 -24.37 -30.99 -21.87
N GLU A 174 -25.66 -30.69 -22.05
CA GLU A 174 -26.12 -29.35 -22.48
C GLU A 174 -25.70 -28.24 -21.52
N ALA A 175 -25.83 -28.45 -20.20
CA ALA A 175 -25.45 -27.47 -19.19
C ALA A 175 -23.93 -27.24 -19.13
N VAL A 176 -23.14 -28.29 -19.34
CA VAL A 176 -21.68 -28.20 -19.43
C VAL A 176 -21.27 -27.45 -20.71
N THR A 177 -21.86 -27.79 -21.86
CA THR A 177 -21.59 -27.10 -23.14
C THR A 177 -21.98 -25.63 -23.09
N ASN A 178 -23.08 -25.30 -22.41
CA ASN A 178 -23.56 -23.92 -22.25
C ASN A 178 -22.89 -23.17 -21.09
N GLY A 179 -21.97 -23.79 -20.35
CA GLY A 179 -21.31 -23.16 -19.18
C GLY A 179 -22.25 -22.84 -18.01
N GLN A 180 -23.43 -23.47 -17.98
CA GLN A 180 -24.45 -23.29 -16.95
C GLN A 180 -24.32 -24.32 -15.81
N TYR A 181 -23.52 -25.36 -15.99
CA TYR A 181 -23.25 -26.35 -14.94
C TYR A 181 -22.43 -25.72 -13.81
N GLY A 182 -22.96 -25.79 -12.58
CA GLY A 182 -22.37 -25.12 -11.43
C GLY A 182 -23.14 -25.38 -10.14
N TRP A 183 -22.84 -24.59 -9.10
CA TRP A 183 -23.31 -24.81 -7.72
C TRP A 183 -24.84 -24.84 -7.55
N PHE A 184 -25.58 -24.21 -8.46
CA PHE A 184 -27.03 -24.14 -8.43
C PHE A 184 -27.71 -24.91 -9.56
N TRP A 185 -26.96 -25.69 -10.35
CA TRP A 185 -27.55 -26.44 -11.44
C TRP A 185 -28.26 -27.69 -10.92
N GLN A 186 -29.54 -27.85 -11.28
CA GLN A 186 -30.33 -29.04 -10.99
C GLN A 186 -30.83 -29.63 -12.30
N CYS A 187 -30.71 -30.95 -12.44
CA CYS A 187 -31.20 -31.64 -13.61
C CYS A 187 -32.73 -31.51 -13.72
N PRO A 188 -33.28 -31.04 -14.84
CA PRO A 188 -34.72 -30.88 -15.01
C PRO A 188 -35.48 -32.23 -15.04
N GLU A 189 -34.79 -33.34 -15.34
CA GLU A 189 -35.38 -34.70 -15.32
C GLU A 189 -35.41 -35.36 -13.93
N GLY A 190 -34.95 -34.70 -12.86
CA GLY A 190 -35.08 -35.28 -11.52
C GLY A 190 -34.12 -34.78 -10.44
N GLY A 191 -33.41 -33.68 -10.66
CA GLY A 191 -32.44 -33.12 -9.72
C GLY A 191 -31.42 -34.17 -9.30
N ASP A 192 -31.34 -34.45 -8.00
CA ASP A 192 -30.46 -35.47 -7.43
C ASP A 192 -30.90 -36.93 -7.73
N LYS A 193 -32.14 -37.15 -8.17
CA LYS A 193 -32.68 -38.49 -8.48
C LYS A 193 -32.63 -38.84 -9.97
N CYS A 194 -31.84 -38.11 -10.76
CA CYS A 194 -31.73 -38.39 -12.20
C CYS A 194 -31.26 -39.84 -12.44
N LYS A 195 -31.93 -40.55 -13.37
CA LYS A 195 -31.58 -41.92 -13.77
C LYS A 195 -30.20 -42.02 -14.42
N TYR A 196 -29.70 -40.91 -14.96
CA TYR A 196 -28.44 -40.81 -15.69
C TYR A 196 -27.39 -40.08 -14.87
N ARG A 197 -26.11 -40.31 -15.18
CA ARG A 197 -24.98 -39.77 -14.43
C ARG A 197 -24.70 -38.30 -14.81
N HIS A 198 -24.39 -37.45 -13.83
CA HIS A 198 -24.03 -36.04 -14.00
C HIS A 198 -22.50 -35.87 -13.92
N ALA A 199 -21.79 -36.66 -14.71
CA ALA A 199 -20.34 -36.62 -14.80
C ALA A 199 -19.92 -37.01 -16.21
N LEU A 200 -18.88 -36.35 -16.72
CA LEU A 200 -18.28 -36.72 -17.99
C LEU A 200 -17.44 -38.01 -17.80
N PRO A 201 -17.46 -38.97 -18.74
CA PRO A 201 -16.60 -40.13 -18.64
C PRO A 201 -15.12 -39.74 -18.66
N GLU A 202 -14.32 -40.45 -17.88
CA GLU A 202 -12.87 -40.34 -17.90
C GLU A 202 -12.33 -40.92 -19.22
N GLY A 203 -11.79 -40.05 -20.09
CA GLY A 203 -11.34 -40.40 -21.42
C GLY A 203 -10.95 -39.17 -22.24
N ARG A 204 -10.05 -39.32 -23.21
CA ARG A 204 -9.51 -38.22 -24.03
C ARG A 204 -10.60 -37.63 -24.93
N TRP A 205 -11.20 -36.51 -24.50
CA TRP A 205 -12.05 -35.64 -25.33
C TRP A 205 -11.14 -34.74 -26.17
N GLN A 206 -10.74 -35.22 -27.35
CA GLN A 206 -10.01 -34.45 -28.38
C GLN A 206 -10.99 -33.93 -29.43
#